data_AF-A0A2E0HMH2-F1
#
_entry.id   AF-A0A2E0HMH2-F1
#
_cell.length_a   1.000
_cell.length_b   1.000
_cell.length_c   1.000
_cell.angle_alpha   90.00
_cell.angle_beta   90.00
_cell.angle_gamma   90.00
#
_symmetry.space_group_name_H-M   'P 1'
#
loop_
_entity.id
_entity.type
_entity.pdbx_description
1 polymer ?
#
loop_
_entity_poly.entity_id
_entity_poly.type
_entity_poly.pdbx_seq_one_letter_code
_entity_poly.pdbx_strand_id
1 'polypeptide(L)'
;MAFATRPSPVSEKYGAQIWLNTGGNRWPRVPHDAYAMVGHQGQRVVVIPSRQLVLVRTGVTEDRELQQQVMAELLEGVLAALPEPAS
;
A
#
# COMPACT_ATOMS: atom_id res chain seq x y z
N MET A 1 -3.00 1.00 16.74
CA MET A 1 -2.91 -0.20 15.87
C MET A 1 -1.44 -0.68 15.68
N ALA A 2 -0.55 -0.52 16.67
CA ALA A 2 0.90 -0.70 16.45
C ALA A 2 1.35 -2.16 16.22
N PHE A 3 0.60 -3.17 16.66
CA PHE A 3 1.04 -4.56 16.49
C PHE A 3 1.05 -5.01 15.02
N ALA A 4 -0.05 -4.80 14.30
CA ALA A 4 -0.20 -5.32 12.93
C ALA A 4 0.58 -4.51 11.88
N THR A 5 0.89 -3.25 12.16
CA THR A 5 1.59 -2.35 11.22
C THR A 5 3.08 -2.18 11.53
N ARG A 6 3.66 -3.06 12.37
CA ARG A 6 5.09 -3.10 12.63
C ARG A 6 5.74 -4.31 11.94
N PRO A 7 6.98 -4.17 11.47
CA PRO A 7 7.79 -5.31 11.04
C PRO A 7 7.75 -6.48 12.01
N SER A 8 7.62 -7.68 11.45
CA SER A 8 7.87 -8.93 12.18
C SER A 8 9.38 -9.10 12.43
N PRO A 9 9.78 -9.92 13.42
CA PRO A 9 11.21 -10.17 13.70
C PRO A 9 12.01 -10.75 12.51
N VAL A 10 11.34 -11.34 11.52
CA VAL A 10 11.95 -12.05 10.39
C VAL A 10 11.74 -11.35 9.05
N SER A 11 10.99 -10.25 9.00
CA SER A 11 10.71 -9.53 7.76
C SER A 11 10.25 -8.10 8.02
N GLU A 12 10.98 -7.15 7.41
CA GLU A 12 10.64 -5.72 7.38
C GLU A 12 9.43 -5.40 6.50
N LYS A 13 9.01 -6.34 5.66
CA LYS A 13 7.92 -6.13 4.68
C LYS A 13 6.57 -6.63 5.17
N TYR A 14 6.48 -7.15 6.39
CA TYR A 14 5.29 -7.85 6.87
C TYR A 14 5.06 -7.68 8.37
N GLY A 15 3.81 -7.49 8.77
CA GLY A 15 3.36 -7.43 10.17
C GLY A 15 1.99 -8.08 10.32
N ALA A 16 1.83 -9.06 11.21
CA ALA A 16 0.58 -9.79 11.52
C ALA A 16 -0.53 -9.77 10.41
N GLN A 17 -0.27 -10.44 9.27
CA GLN A 17 -1.18 -10.53 8.09
C GLN A 17 -1.24 -9.31 7.15
N ILE A 18 -0.39 -8.30 7.36
CA ILE A 18 -0.35 -7.05 6.60
C ILE A 18 1.01 -6.88 5.91
N TRP A 19 0.99 -6.45 4.65
CA TRP A 19 2.18 -6.05 3.91
C TRP A 19 2.54 -4.59 4.20
N LEU A 20 3.81 -4.31 4.45
CA LEU A 20 4.29 -2.98 4.87
C LEU A 20 5.11 -2.32 3.76
N ASN A 21 4.93 -1.00 3.56
CA ASN A 21 5.78 -0.17 2.69
C ASN A 21 6.98 0.43 3.43
N THR A 22 7.47 -0.24 4.48
CA THR A 22 8.62 0.24 5.28
C THR A 22 9.83 0.49 4.38
N GLY A 23 10.40 1.69 4.48
CA GLY A 23 11.54 2.11 3.66
C GLY A 23 11.24 2.20 2.16
N GLY A 24 9.96 2.28 1.76
CA GLY A 24 9.55 2.35 0.35
C GLY A 24 9.74 1.03 -0.39
N ASN A 25 9.84 -0.10 0.33
CA ASN A 25 10.22 -1.39 -0.25
C ASN A 25 9.27 -1.95 -1.32
N ARG A 26 8.02 -1.44 -1.36
CA ARG A 26 6.97 -1.90 -2.29
C ARG A 26 6.59 -0.79 -3.26
N TRP A 27 6.43 0.42 -2.75
CA TRP A 27 6.07 1.62 -3.52
C TRP A 27 6.98 2.77 -3.09
N PRO A 28 8.12 2.99 -3.78
CA PRO A 28 9.13 3.97 -3.36
C PRO A 28 8.64 5.42 -3.33
N ARG A 29 7.63 5.76 -4.14
CA ARG A 29 7.05 7.11 -4.23
C ARG A 29 5.79 7.28 -3.36
N VAL A 30 5.48 6.32 -2.51
CA VAL A 30 4.33 6.34 -1.59
C VAL A 30 4.87 6.43 -0.15
N PRO A 31 4.20 7.15 0.76
CA PRO A 31 4.62 7.25 2.16
C PRO A 31 4.97 5.89 2.79
N HIS A 32 6.03 5.88 3.60
CA HIS A 32 6.58 4.64 4.17
C HIS A 32 5.72 4.04 5.29
N ASP A 33 4.77 4.80 5.81
CA ASP A 33 3.75 4.34 6.75
C ASP A 33 2.57 3.64 6.05
N ALA A 34 2.59 3.54 4.71
CA ALA A 34 1.59 2.81 3.97
C ALA A 34 1.68 1.30 4.25
N TYR A 35 0.52 0.66 4.31
CA TYR A 35 0.41 -0.78 4.46
C TYR A 35 -0.79 -1.32 3.69
N ALA A 36 -0.77 -2.62 3.40
CA ALA A 36 -1.75 -3.21 2.50
C ALA A 36 -2.14 -4.65 2.85
N MET A 37 -3.41 -4.95 2.59
CA MET A 37 -3.91 -6.31 2.42
C MET A 37 -3.90 -6.61 0.92
N VAL A 38 -3.24 -7.69 0.51
CA VAL A 38 -3.05 -8.05 -0.89
C VAL A 38 -3.68 -9.41 -1.14
N GLY A 39 -4.72 -9.42 -1.97
CA GLY A 39 -5.42 -10.63 -2.39
C GLY A 39 -5.00 -11.10 -3.78
N HIS A 40 -5.50 -12.28 -4.16
CA HIS A 40 -5.25 -12.89 -5.47
C HIS A 40 -5.71 -11.98 -6.63
N GLN A 41 -5.05 -12.07 -7.79
CA GLN A 41 -5.42 -11.35 -9.04
C GLN A 41 -5.52 -9.82 -8.89
N GLY A 42 -4.71 -9.25 -7.99
CA GLY A 42 -4.54 -7.80 -7.85
C GLY A 42 -5.54 -7.11 -6.93
N GLN A 43 -6.35 -7.84 -6.17
CA GLN A 43 -7.24 -7.26 -5.15
C GLN A 43 -6.39 -6.57 -4.08
N ARG A 44 -6.66 -5.30 -3.75
CA ARG A 44 -5.87 -4.57 -2.74
C ARG A 44 -6.70 -3.63 -1.91
N VAL A 45 -6.39 -3.60 -0.62
CA VAL A 45 -6.74 -2.50 0.29
C VAL A 45 -5.44 -1.90 0.77
N VAL A 46 -5.20 -0.62 0.47
CA VAL A 46 -4.01 0.13 0.86
C VAL A 46 -4.44 1.24 1.79
N VAL A 47 -3.77 1.35 2.94
CA VAL A 47 -4.01 2.42 3.93
C VAL A 47 -2.76 3.26 4.02
N ILE A 48 -2.92 4.58 3.99
CA ILE A 48 -1.85 5.57 4.14
C ILE A 48 -2.27 6.52 5.27
N PRO A 49 -1.91 6.22 6.53
CA PRO A 49 -2.35 7.00 7.69
C PRO A 49 -1.96 8.47 7.60
N SER A 50 -0.71 8.75 7.22
CA SER A 50 -0.16 10.09 7.02
C SER A 50 -0.93 10.92 5.99
N ARG A 51 -1.73 10.28 5.12
CA ARG A 51 -2.56 10.94 4.10
C ARG A 51 -4.06 10.84 4.39
N GLN A 52 -4.45 10.33 5.56
CA GLN A 52 -5.83 10.03 5.93
C GLN A 52 -6.59 9.27 4.82
N LEU A 53 -5.89 8.35 4.14
CA LEU A 53 -6.35 7.73 2.91
C LEU A 53 -6.49 6.22 3.06
N VAL A 54 -7.59 5.69 2.55
CA VAL A 54 -7.77 4.26 2.25
C VAL A 54 -8.12 4.13 0.77
N LEU A 55 -7.31 3.37 0.04
CA LEU A 55 -7.54 3.02 -1.36
C LEU A 55 -7.97 1.56 -1.44
N VAL A 56 -9.10 1.31 -2.08
CA VAL A 56 -9.62 -0.03 -2.34
C VAL A 56 -9.64 -0.25 -3.84
N ARG A 57 -8.90 -1.25 -4.31
CA ARG A 57 -8.92 -1.70 -5.70
C ARG A 57 -9.49 -3.10 -5.77
N THR A 58 -10.65 -3.21 -6.42
CA THR A 58 -11.27 -4.47 -6.79
C THR A 58 -11.15 -4.71 -8.29
N GLY A 59 -10.94 -5.95 -8.71
CA GLY A 59 -10.90 -6.36 -10.11
C GLY A 59 -9.98 -7.55 -10.33
N VAL A 60 -10.08 -8.14 -11.51
CA VAL A 60 -9.24 -9.28 -11.92
C VAL A 60 -8.18 -8.79 -12.89
N THR A 61 -6.92 -9.01 -12.53
CA THR A 61 -5.79 -8.87 -13.44
C THR A 61 -4.89 -10.07 -13.22
N GLU A 62 -4.73 -10.91 -14.23
CA GLU A 62 -3.95 -12.14 -14.09
C GLU A 62 -2.44 -11.87 -14.12
N ASP A 63 -2.01 -10.97 -14.99
CA ASP A 63 -0.61 -10.62 -15.14
C ASP A 63 -0.07 -9.89 -13.89
N ARG A 64 0.99 -10.46 -13.29
CA ARG A 64 1.54 -9.98 -12.01
C ARG A 64 2.39 -8.72 -12.17
N GLU A 65 2.98 -8.48 -13.32
CA GLU A 65 3.78 -7.30 -13.60
C GLU A 65 2.86 -6.11 -13.85
N LEU A 66 1.81 -6.31 -14.64
CA LEU A 66 0.74 -5.34 -14.85
C LEU A 66 0.04 -4.99 -13.54
N GLN A 67 -0.25 -5.97 -12.67
CA GLN A 67 -0.78 -5.70 -11.32
C GLN A 67 0.11 -4.76 -10.50
N GLN A 68 1.43 -4.84 -10.65
CA GLN A 68 2.37 -3.98 -9.92
C GLN A 68 2.41 -2.58 -10.54
N GLN A 69 2.50 -2.49 -11.87
CA GLN A 69 2.52 -1.23 -12.62
C GLN A 69 1.24 -0.43 -12.35
N VAL A 70 0.06 -1.02 -12.59
CA VAL A 70 -1.24 -0.37 -12.41
C VAL A 70 -1.40 0.15 -10.98
N MET A 71 -0.95 -0.60 -9.98
CA MET A 71 -1.09 -0.19 -8.59
C MET A 71 -0.14 0.93 -8.18
N ALA A 72 1.08 0.96 -8.72
CA ALA A 72 1.99 2.08 -8.51
C ALA A 72 1.42 3.36 -9.15
N GLU A 73 1.01 3.28 -10.42
CA GLU A 73 0.41 4.40 -11.14
C GLU A 73 -0.87 4.92 -10.46
N LEU A 74 -1.75 4.01 -10.03
CA LEU A 74 -2.99 4.38 -9.33
C LEU A 74 -2.71 5.10 -8.01
N LEU A 75 -1.81 4.56 -7.18
CA LEU A 75 -1.48 5.16 -5.88
C LEU A 75 -0.89 6.56 -6.05
N GLU A 76 0.06 6.72 -6.96
CA GLU A 76 0.69 8.00 -7.20
C GLU A 76 -0.27 9.02 -7.84
N GLY A 77 -1.09 8.59 -8.79
CA GLY A 77 -2.11 9.44 -9.40
C GLY A 77 -3.13 9.94 -8.37
N VAL A 78 -3.58 9.07 -7.47
CA VAL A 78 -4.49 9.46 -6.37
C VAL A 78 -3.80 10.43 -5.40
N LEU A 79 -2.56 10.15 -5.00
CA LEU A 79 -1.81 11.03 -4.10
C LEU A 79 -1.53 12.41 -4.71
N ALA A 80 -1.31 12.49 -6.01
CA ALA A 80 -1.12 13.74 -6.75
C ALA A 80 -2.42 14.53 -6.92
N ALA A 81 -3.57 13.85 -7.02
CA ALA A 81 -4.88 14.48 -7.19
C ALA A 81 -5.50 14.95 -5.88
N LEU A 82 -5.12 14.35 -4.75
CA LEU A 82 -5.63 14.73 -3.43
C LEU A 82 -4.79 15.87 -2.83
N PRO A 83 -5.44 16.82 -2.13
CA PRO A 83 -4.72 17.82 -1.36
C PRO A 83 -3.88 17.15 -0.26
N GLU A 84 -2.88 17.87 0.24
CA GLU A 84 -2.22 17.46 1.48
C GLU A 84 -3.21 17.52 2.65
N PRO A 85 -3.12 16.60 3.64
CA PRO A 85 -4.00 16.62 4.80
C PRO A 85 -3.89 17.93 5.57
N ALA A 86 -5.00 18.39 6.14
CA ALA A 86 -4.98 19.52 7.05
C ALA A 86 -4.22 19.12 8.34
N SER A 87 -3.34 20.00 8.80
CA SER A 87 -2.58 19.86 10.05
C SER A 87 -3.46 19.79 11.30
#